data_AF-W2TP41-F1
#
_entry.id   AF-W2TP41-F1
#
_cell.length_a   1.000
_cell.length_b   1.000
_cell.length_c   1.000
_cell.angle_alpha   90.00
_cell.angle_beta   90.00
_cell.angle_gamma   90.00
#
_symmetry.space_group_name_H-M   'P 1'
#
loop_
_entity.id
_entity.type
_entity.pdbx_description
1 polymer ?
#
loop_
_entity_poly.entity_id
_entity_poly.type
_entity_poly.pdbx_seq_one_letter_code
_entity_poly.pdbx_strand_id
1 'polypeptide(L)'
;MPMCGIEVRLPVGLKPYPTQKLMMVRIITALTKRLNLLAESPTGSGQEGEKLLERYKAHNLCLGKTLALLGSSCAWIEDYKKKRQEA
;
A
#
# COMPACT_ATOMS: atom_id res chain seq x y z
N MET A 1 -2.48 10.60 1.00
CA MET A 1 -2.34 10.11 2.38
C MET A 1 -0.85 10.03 2.67
N PRO A 2 -0.31 10.87 3.58
CA PRO A 2 1.14 10.89 3.84
C PRO A 2 1.57 9.63 4.61
N MET A 3 2.58 8.93 4.09
CA MET A 3 3.24 7.80 4.75
C MET A 3 4.75 7.97 4.63
N CYS A 4 5.45 8.05 5.78
CA CYS A 4 6.90 8.29 5.82
C CYS A 4 7.34 9.55 5.03
N GLY A 5 6.51 10.60 5.03
CA GLY A 5 6.77 11.84 4.28
C GLY A 5 6.47 11.79 2.78
N ILE A 6 6.00 10.63 2.26
CA ILE A 6 5.62 10.45 0.86
C ILE A 6 4.09 10.45 0.75
N GLU A 7 3.55 11.20 -0.21
CA GLU A 7 2.11 11.29 -0.44
C GLU A 7 1.61 10.10 -1.26
N VAL A 8 0.95 9.15 -0.61
CA VAL A 8 0.41 7.96 -1.28
C VAL A 8 -1.02 8.23 -1.76
N ARG A 9 -1.24 8.02 -3.06
CA ARG A 9 -2.53 8.19 -3.74
C ARG A 9 -3.14 6.82 -4.05
N LEU A 10 -4.43 6.67 -3.78
CA LEU A 10 -5.22 5.48 -4.06
C LEU A 10 -6.47 5.87 -4.85
N PRO A 11 -7.12 4.93 -5.55
CA PRO A 11 -8.37 5.20 -6.25
C PRO A 11 -9.44 5.84 -5.34
N VAL A 12 -10.24 6.73 -5.91
CA VAL A 12 -11.27 7.47 -5.18
C VAL A 12 -12.25 6.50 -4.50
N GLY A 13 -12.58 6.76 -3.23
CA GLY A 13 -13.48 5.93 -2.44
C GLY A 13 -12.84 4.71 -1.78
N LEU A 14 -11.59 4.38 -2.10
CA LEU A 14 -10.89 3.25 -1.50
C LEU A 14 -10.12 3.68 -0.24
N LYS A 15 -10.49 3.12 0.91
CA LYS A 15 -9.78 3.31 2.18
C LYS A 15 -9.00 2.04 2.52
N PRO A 16 -7.66 2.11 2.65
CA PRO A 16 -6.86 0.94 2.95
C PRO A 16 -7.09 0.48 4.40
N TYR A 17 -7.16 -0.84 4.60
CA TYR A 17 -7.24 -1.44 5.93
C TYR A 17 -5.95 -1.16 6.73
N PRO A 18 -5.99 -1.20 8.07
CA PRO A 18 -4.81 -0.97 8.90
C PRO A 18 -3.60 -1.86 8.54
N THR A 19 -3.84 -3.13 8.22
CA THR A 19 -2.80 -4.09 7.77
C THR A 19 -2.17 -3.67 6.44
N GLN A 20 -2.95 -3.15 5.50
CA GLN A 20 -2.46 -2.64 4.22
C GLN A 20 -1.62 -1.38 4.42
N LYS A 21 -2.06 -0.46 5.28
CA LYS A 21 -1.27 0.74 5.64
C LYS A 21 0.09 0.34 6.23
N LEU A 22 0.11 -0.64 7.13
CA LEU A 22 1.36 -1.13 7.71
C LEU A 22 2.29 -1.72 6.64
N MET A 23 1.76 -2.50 5.69
CA MET A 23 2.56 -2.98 4.56
C MET A 23 3.12 -1.85 3.71
N MET A 24 2.31 -0.85 3.37
CA MET A 24 2.75 0.31 2.59
C MET A 24 3.89 1.06 3.29
N VAL A 25 3.78 1.28 4.61
CA VAL A 25 4.84 1.90 5.43
C VAL A 25 6.13 1.08 5.38
N ARG A 26 6.03 -0.25 5.51
CA ARG A 26 7.21 -1.15 5.45
C ARG A 26 7.88 -1.12 4.08
N ILE A 27 7.10 -1.11 2.99
CA ILE A 27 7.61 -1.04 1.62
C ILE A 27 8.33 0.30 1.38
N ILE A 28 7.69 1.42 1.71
CA ILE A 28 8.29 2.76 1.56
C ILE A 28 9.58 2.87 2.36
N THR A 29 9.59 2.37 3.60
CA THR A 29 10.78 2.38 4.46
C THR A 29 11.90 1.54 3.84
N ALA A 30 11.59 0.35 3.34
CA ALA A 30 12.57 -0.53 2.72
C ALA A 30 13.17 0.09 1.45
N LEU A 31 12.34 0.67 0.57
CA LEU A 31 12.81 1.36 -0.63
C LEU A 31 13.69 2.56 -0.29
N THR A 32 13.27 3.38 0.68
CA THR A 32 14.01 4.58 1.12
C THR A 32 15.35 4.23 1.72
N LYS A 33 15.41 3.16 2.54
CA LYS A 33 16.64 2.70 3.20
C LYS A 33 17.44 1.68 2.37
N ARG A 34 16.99 1.35 1.15
CA ARG A 34 17.59 0.33 0.26
C ARG A 34 17.76 -1.03 0.95
N LEU A 35 16.74 -1.45 1.69
CA LEU A 35 16.70 -2.71 2.43
C LEU A 35 15.93 -3.77 1.65
N ASN A 36 16.30 -5.03 1.85
CA ASN A 36 15.49 -6.17 1.44
C ASN A 36 14.30 -6.32 2.40
N LEU A 37 13.12 -6.61 1.86
CA LEU A 37 11.89 -6.78 2.64
C LEU A 37 11.20 -8.09 2.26
N LEU A 38 11.08 -8.99 3.24
CA LEU A 38 10.13 -10.10 3.20
C LEU A 38 8.86 -9.67 3.94
N ALA A 39 7.79 -9.40 3.20
CA ALA A 39 6.51 -8.98 3.76
C ALA A 39 5.45 -10.05 3.55
N GLU A 40 5.18 -10.83 4.60
CA GLU A 40 4.01 -11.68 4.64
C GLU A 40 2.79 -10.87 5.04
N SER A 41 1.67 -11.13 4.36
CA SER A 41 0.38 -10.56 4.71
C SER A 41 -0.60 -11.67 4.99
N PRO A 42 -1.37 -11.59 6.10
CA PRO A 42 -2.31 -12.64 6.47
C PRO A 42 -3.32 -12.86 5.34
N THR A 43 -3.38 -14.09 4.86
CA THR A 43 -4.39 -14.56 3.91
C THR A 43 -5.74 -14.51 4.63
N GLY A 44 -6.59 -13.52 4.31
CA GLY A 44 -7.95 -13.42 4.86
C GLY A 44 -8.30 -12.19 5.71
N SER A 45 -7.45 -11.17 5.84
CA SER A 45 -7.70 -9.97 6.68
C SER A 45 -8.76 -8.96 6.16
N GLY A 46 -9.72 -9.42 5.33
CA GLY A 46 -10.89 -8.65 4.90
C GLY A 46 -12.14 -8.85 5.77
N GLN A 47 -12.03 -9.60 6.86
CA GLN A 47 -13.12 -9.82 7.80
C GLN A 47 -12.86 -9.06 9.10
N GLU A 48 -13.24 -7.78 9.15
CA GLU A 48 -13.93 -7.21 10.31
C GLU A 48 -14.81 -6.05 9.81
N GLY A 49 -16.13 -6.28 9.78
CA GLY A 49 -17.14 -5.29 9.40
C GLY A 49 -17.81 -5.56 8.05
N GLU A 50 -19.13 -5.74 8.09
CA GLU A 50 -20.10 -5.78 6.97
C GLU A 50 -20.17 -7.03 6.07
N LYS A 51 -21.31 -7.71 6.21
CA LYS A 51 -21.76 -8.97 5.60
C LYS A 51 -22.36 -8.83 4.19
N LEU A 52 -22.03 -7.79 3.42
CA LEU A 52 -22.49 -7.67 2.04
C LEU A 52 -21.26 -7.68 1.12
N LEU A 53 -21.31 -8.45 0.02
CA LEU A 53 -20.36 -8.46 -1.10
C LEU A 53 -19.27 -9.57 -1.16
N GLU A 54 -19.62 -10.83 -0.88
CA GLU A 54 -18.73 -12.01 -0.94
C GLU A 54 -17.97 -12.23 -2.27
N ARG A 55 -18.58 -11.97 -3.46
CA ARG A 55 -17.88 -12.15 -4.76
C ARG A 55 -16.94 -11.00 -5.16
N TYR A 56 -17.25 -9.76 -4.77
CA TYR A 56 -16.39 -8.61 -5.05
C TYR A 56 -15.28 -8.47 -3.99
N LYS A 57 -15.46 -9.03 -2.78
CA LYS A 57 -14.43 -9.10 -1.73
C LYS A 57 -13.28 -10.03 -2.08
N ALA A 58 -13.49 -11.17 -2.74
CA ALA A 58 -12.39 -12.04 -3.18
C ALA A 58 -11.47 -11.35 -4.23
N HIS A 59 -12.07 -10.62 -5.16
CA HIS A 59 -11.34 -9.78 -6.11
C HIS A 59 -10.60 -8.63 -5.38
N ASN A 60 -11.24 -8.00 -4.39
CA ASN A 60 -10.63 -6.93 -3.59
C ASN A 60 -9.58 -7.41 -2.55
N LEU A 61 -9.62 -8.67 -2.12
CA LEU A 61 -8.69 -9.27 -1.18
C LEU A 61 -7.31 -9.49 -1.85
N CYS A 62 -7.31 -9.94 -3.10
CA CYS A 62 -6.10 -10.00 -3.92
C CYS A 62 -5.63 -8.58 -4.31
N LEU A 63 -6.57 -7.67 -4.62
CA LEU A 63 -6.25 -6.26 -4.84
C LEU A 63 -5.60 -5.62 -3.62
N GLY A 64 -5.90 -6.02 -2.38
CA GLY A 64 -5.35 -5.37 -1.20
C GLY A 64 -3.82 -5.43 -1.09
N LYS A 65 -3.22 -6.58 -1.40
CA LYS A 65 -1.75 -6.76 -1.39
C LYS A 65 -1.12 -6.03 -2.57
N THR A 66 -1.69 -6.23 -3.75
CA THR A 66 -1.24 -5.60 -5.00
C THR A 66 -1.34 -4.08 -4.94
N LEU A 67 -2.43 -3.54 -4.39
CA LEU A 67 -2.67 -2.12 -4.26
C LEU A 67 -1.73 -1.48 -3.23
N ALA A 68 -1.48 -2.15 -2.10
CA ALA A 68 -0.50 -1.68 -1.14
C ALA A 68 0.89 -1.61 -1.78
N LEU A 69 1.29 -2.65 -2.52
CA LEU A 69 2.57 -2.69 -3.23
C LEU A 69 2.68 -1.63 -4.33
N LEU A 70 1.70 -1.57 -5.24
CA LEU A 70 1.71 -0.61 -6.36
C LEU A 70 1.59 0.82 -5.86
N GLY A 71 0.64 1.11 -4.96
CA GLY A 71 0.41 2.46 -4.44
C GLY A 71 1.63 3.00 -3.71
N SER A 72 2.26 2.20 -2.86
CA SER A 72 3.48 2.60 -2.14
C SER A 72 4.69 2.76 -3.08
N SER A 73 4.87 1.85 -4.04
CA SER A 73 6.01 1.90 -4.98
C SER A 73 5.90 3.07 -5.95
N CYS A 74 4.71 3.32 -6.54
CA CYS A 74 4.48 4.46 -7.42
C CYS A 74 4.71 5.78 -6.69
N ALA A 75 4.16 5.93 -5.49
CA ALA A 75 4.33 7.14 -4.69
C ALA A 75 5.81 7.38 -4.35
N TRP A 76 6.56 6.33 -3.98
CA TRP A 76 7.99 6.44 -3.72
C TRP A 76 8.79 6.81 -4.98
N ILE A 77 8.47 6.24 -6.15
CA ILE A 77 9.15 6.55 -7.42
C ILE A 77 8.94 8.02 -7.81
N GLU A 78 7.72 8.55 -7.67
CA GLU A 78 7.42 9.95 -7.97
C GLU A 78 8.23 10.90 -7.07
N ASP A 79 8.25 10.63 -5.76
CA ASP A 79 9.05 11.39 -4.79
C ASP A 79 10.56 11.29 -5.08
N TYR A 80 11.05 10.09 -5.40
CA TYR A 80 12.45 9.86 -5.76
C TYR A 80 12.86 10.64 -7.01
N LYS A 81 12.01 10.66 -8.05
CA LYS A 81 12.26 11.44 -9.27
C LYS A 81 12.34 12.93 -8.98
N LYS A 82 11.41 13.45 -8.16
CA LYS A 82 11.40 14.86 -7.76
C LYS A 82 12.69 15.25 -7.02
N LYS A 83 13.06 14.47 -6.00
CA LYS A 83 14.29 14.71 -5.22
C LYS A 83 15.56 14.64 -6.08
N ARG A 84 15.57 13.80 -7.13
CA ARG A 84 16.71 13.70 -8.05
C ARG A 84 16.80 14.88 -9.02
N GLN A 85 15.69 15.54 -9.34
CA GLN A 85 15.70 16.74 -10.17
C GLN A 85 16.10 17.99 -9.37
N GLU A 86 15.89 17.97 -8.05
CA GLU A 86 16.24 19.05 -7.12
C GLU A 86 17.70 18.99 -6.62
N ALA A 87 18.45 17.92 -6.95
CA ALA A 87 19.83 17.67 -6.53
C ALA A 87 20.80 17.81 -7.71
#